data_AF-A0A431NTI8-F1
#
_entry.id   AF-A0A431NTI8-F1
#
_cell.length_a   1.000
_cell.length_b   1.000
_cell.length_c   1.000
_cell.angle_alpha   90.00
_cell.angle_beta   90.00
_cell.angle_gamma   90.00
#
_symmetry.space_group_name_H-M   'P 1'
#
loop_
_entity.id
_entity.type
_entity.pdbx_description
1 polymer ?
#
loop_
_entity_poly.entity_id
_entity_poly.type
_entity_poly.pdbx_seq_one_letter_code
_entity_poly.pdbx_strand_id
1 'polypeptide(L)' 'MELSNYELVRYPSGQLIITKVTKGSSFRDVVGAYTNEADAQRALERLVAEASPAVSNRGPEMTRAA' A
#
# COMPACT_ATOMS: atom_id res chain seq x y z
N MET A 1 -8.55 -1.26 -12.50
CA MET A 1 -7.75 -1.25 -11.27
C MET A 1 -7.10 0.11 -11.11
N GLU A 2 -7.50 0.86 -10.09
CA GLU A 2 -6.79 2.08 -9.72
C GLU A 2 -5.52 1.67 -8.97
N LEU A 3 -4.36 1.89 -9.59
CA LEU A 3 -3.06 1.67 -8.97
C LEU A 3 -2.86 2.78 -7.92
N SER A 4 -3.23 2.51 -6.67
CA SER A 4 -2.76 3.33 -5.55
C SER A 4 -1.26 3.05 -5.38
N ASN A 5 -0.43 4.06 -5.62
CA ASN A 5 1.01 3.93 -5.46
C ASN A 5 1.40 4.48 -4.08
N TYR A 6 2.06 3.66 -3.26
CA TYR A 6 2.66 4.13 -2.01
C TYR A 6 4.14 4.43 -2.27
N GLU A 7 4.59 5.59 -1.81
CA GLU A 7 5.98 6.03 -1.92
C GLU A 7 6.54 6.25 -0.52
N LEU A 8 7.76 5.80 -0.29
CA LEU A 8 8.53 6.11 0.92
C LEU A 8 9.53 7.22 0.59
N VAL A 9 9.38 8.35 1.27
CA VAL A 9 10.21 9.55 1.08
C VAL A 9 11.09 9.76 2.30
N ARG A 10 12.41 9.80 2.10
CA ARG A 10 13.38 10.10 3.15
C ARG A 10 13.77 11.57 3.12
N TYR A 11 13.55 12.26 4.23
CA TYR A 11 13.94 13.65 4.41
C TYR A 11 15.34 13.75 5.05
N PRO A 12 16.09 14.82 4.75
CA PRO A 12 17.41 15.05 5.35
C PRO A 12 17.36 15.28 6.87
N SER A 13 16.17 15.58 7.43
CA SER A 13 15.92 15.62 8.87
C SER A 13 15.96 14.25 9.56
N GLY A 14 16.08 13.16 8.79
CA GLY A 14 16.00 11.79 9.29
C GLY A 14 14.58 11.24 9.35
N GLN A 15 13.57 12.04 8.99
CA GLN A 15 12.19 11.58 8.91
C GLN A 15 11.93 10.78 7.63
N LEU A 16 11.09 9.76 7.76
CA LEU A 16 10.63 8.85 6.71
C LEU A 16 9.12 9.00 6.61
N ILE A 17 8.62 9.47 5.47
CA ILE A 17 7.20 9.71 5.25
C ILE A 17 6.70 8.71 4.22
N ILE A 18 5.59 8.04 4.51
CA ILE A 18 4.87 7.25 3.51
C ILE A 18 3.76 8.11 2.93
N THR A 19 3.76 8.30 1.62
CA THR A 19 2.70 9.00 0.90
C THR A 19 1.94 8.08 -0.02
N LYS A 20 0.62 8.25 -0.09
CA LYS A 20 -0.24 7.59 -1.07
C LYS A 20 -0.48 8.54 -2.24
N VAL A 21 -0.18 8.06 -3.43
CA VAL A 21 -0.45 8.74 -4.70
C VAL A 21 -1.62 8.04 -5.37
N THR A 22 -2.72 8.77 -5.46
CA THR A 22 -3.91 8.32 -6.20
C THR A 22 -3.79 8.81 -7.64
N LYS A 23 -3.87 7.90 -8.60
CA LYS A 23 -3.75 8.24 -10.03
C LYS A 23 -4.82 9.26 -10.42
N GLY A 24 -4.40 10.41 -10.95
CA GLY A 24 -5.29 11.52 -11.30
C GLY A 24 -5.40 12.62 -10.24
N SER A 25 -4.80 12.42 -9.05
CA SER A 25 -4.64 13.46 -8.04
C SER A 25 -3.21 13.98 -8.01
N SER A 26 -3.04 15.30 -8.02
CA SER A 26 -1.74 15.93 -7.73
C SER A 26 -1.44 15.95 -6.22
N PHE A 27 -2.42 15.60 -5.39
CA PHE A 27 -2.26 15.56 -3.95
C PHE A 27 -1.69 14.22 -3.51
N ARG A 28 -0.66 14.30 -2.68
CA ARG A 28 -0.06 13.17 -2.00
C ARG A 28 -0.61 13.12 -0.59
N ASP A 29 -1.37 12.08 -0.27
CA ASP A 29 -1.88 11.90 1.09
C ASP A 29 -0.78 11.32 1.96
N VAL A 30 -0.49 11.95 3.10
CA VAL A 30 0.47 11.41 4.07
C VAL A 30 -0.22 10.33 4.89
N VAL A 31 0.30 9.11 4.80
CA VAL A 31 -0.26 7.92 5.47
C VAL A 31 0.45 7.65 6.79
N GLY A 32 1.73 8.04 6.89
CA GLY A 32 2.48 7.90 8.13
C GLY A 32 3.82 8.62 8.10
N ALA A 33 4.31 8.95 9.28
CA ALA A 33 5.61 9.55 9.53
C ALA A 33 6.39 8.69 10.53
N TYR A 34 7.64 8.38 10.19
CA TYR A 34 8.49 7.46 10.91
C TYR A 34 9.88 8.07 11.10
N THR A 35 10.56 7.69 12.17
CA THR A 35 11.95 8.07 12.45
C THR A 35 12.91 6.89 12.32
N ASN A 36 12.39 5.70 12.03
CA ASN A 36 13.12 4.44 11.91
C ASN A 36 12.79 3.79 10.56
N GLU A 37 13.83 3.39 9.82
CA GLU A 37 13.70 2.74 8.51
C GLU A 37 13.01 1.38 8.60
N ALA A 38 13.32 0.59 9.63
CA ALA A 38 12.73 -0.74 9.81
C ALA A 38 11.20 -0.66 10.01
N ASP A 39 10.74 0.33 10.77
CA ASP A 39 9.31 0.53 11.03
C ASP A 39 8.59 1.08 9.79
N ALA A 40 9.22 2.03 9.09
CA ALA A 40 8.68 2.59 7.85
C ALA A 40 8.57 1.51 6.76
N GLN A 41 9.58 0.66 6.62
CA GLN A 41 9.59 -0.44 5.67
C GLN A 41 8.45 -1.43 5.95
N ARG A 42 8.30 -1.87 7.20
CA ARG A 42 7.22 -2.78 7.61
C ARG A 42 5.84 -2.21 7.39
N ALA A 43 5.67 -0.91 7.62
CA ALA A 43 4.41 -0.22 7.34
C ALA A 43 4.12 -0.16 5.84
N LEU A 44 5.12 0.15 5.02
CA LEU A 44 4.99 0.16 3.56
C LEU A 44 4.60 -1.22 3.01
N GLU A 45 5.27 -2.28 3.48
CA GLU A 45 4.98 -3.66 3.06
C GLU A 45 3.54 -4.06 3.36
N ARG A 46 3.00 -3.68 4.53
CA ARG A 46 1.59 -3.91 4.88
C ARG A 46 0.64 -3.15 3.97
N LEU A 47 0.89 -1.86 3.74
CA LEU A 47 0.05 -1.02 2.88
C LEU A 47 0.02 -1.54 1.43
N VAL A 48 1.17 -2.02 0.92
CA VAL A 48 1.27 -2.63 -0.41
C VAL A 48 0.54 -3.97 -0.46
N ALA A 49 0.63 -4.79 0.58
CA ALA A 49 -0.09 -6.07 0.68
C ALA A 49 -1.62 -5.88 0.79
N GLU A 50 -2.08 -4.84 1.49
CA GLU A 50 -3.50 -4.50 1.57
C GLU A 50 -4.04 -3.91 0.26
N ALA A 51 -3.23 -3.10 -0.43
CA ALA A 51 -3.63 -2.47 -1.69
C ALA A 51 -3.47 -3.37 -2.92
N SER A 52 -2.68 -4.42 -2.81
CA SER A 52 -2.63 -5.50 -3.78
C SER A 52 -3.58 -6.60 -3.31
N PRO A 53 -4.84 -6.66 -3.77
CA PRO A 53 -5.64 -7.86 -3.63
C PRO A 53 -5.01 -8.92 -4.55
N ALA A 54 -3.88 -9.49 -4.13
CA ALA A 54 -3.39 -10.74 -4.64
C ALA A 54 -4.47 -11.76 -4.30
N VAL A 55 -5.36 -12.00 -5.28
CA VAL A 55 -6.16 -13.21 -5.47
C VAL A 55 -6.34 -13.99 -4.18
N SER A 56 -7.24 -13.50 -3.31
CA SER A 56 -7.84 -14.37 -2.31
C SER A 56 -8.66 -15.40 -3.08
N ASN A 57 -8.03 -16.54 -3.30
CA ASN A 57 -8.53 -17.80 -3.81
C ASN A 57 -9.74 -18.31 -2.99
N ARG A 58 -10.89 -17.62 -3.07
CA ARG A 58 -12.19 -18.10 -2.61
C ARG A 58 -13.12 -18.33 -3.80
N GLY A 59 -12.72 -19.26 -4.66
CA GLY A 59 -13.65 -20.14 -5.38
C GLY A 59 -13.42 -21.56 -4.84
N PRO A 60 -14.47 -22.26 -4.42
CA PRO A 60 -15.12 -23.09 -5.42
C PRO A 60 -16.59 -22.71 -5.55
N GLU A 61 -16.92 -22.16 -6.71
CA GLU A 61 -18.26 -22.27 -7.26
C GLU A 61 -18.51 -23.77 -7.49
N MET A 62 -19.11 -24.46 -6.51
CA MET A 62 -19.55 -25.84 -6.68
C MET A 62 -20.94 -25.82 -7.34
N THR A 63 -20.98 -25.34 -8.58
CA THR A 63 -22.05 -25.64 -9.53
C THR A 63 -21.92 -27.13 -9.86
N ARG A 64 -22.71 -27.98 -9.20
CA ARG A 64 -22.91 -29.37 -9.65
C ARG A 64 -24.35 -29.53 -10.06
N ALA A 65 -24.56 -29.38 -11.37
CA ALA A 65 -25.72 -29.87 -12.08
C ALA A 65 -25.84 -31.39 -11.92
N ALA A 66 -27.04 -31.87 -11.63
CA ALA A 66 -27.61 -33.14 -12.07
C ALA A 66 -29.13 -33.01 -12.01
#